data_AF-A0A2B4SH61-F1
#
_entry.id   AF-A0A2B4SH61-F1
#
_cell.length_a   1.000
_cell.length_b   1.000
_cell.length_c   1.000
_cell.angle_alpha   90.00
_cell.angle_beta   90.00
_cell.angle_gamma   90.00
#
_symmetry.space_group_name_H-M   'P 1'
#
loop_
_entity.id
_entity.type
_entity.pdbx_description
1 polymer ?
#
loop_
_entity_poly.entity_id
_entity_poly.type
_entity_poly.pdbx_seq_one_letter_code
_entity_poly.pdbx_strand_id
1 'polypeptide(L)'
;MMPTACVPKFHCGTYGPGWLDGDHPMPQDGRVLRRVCFHLEGECCKEWKMIQVRNCVNFMVYHLELPPKCPMRYCGDAVKEEATTLEEERPTVKEETPTVREKRPNVVEVPNECENHGLLDSADRSQGFYDPFVSLTDAGLSPGWYRFKDRAGFQMADKCVKLFHCGTHATGWLKNGHPTHSEVVVSSRRQLPPDKLESSHYLFAE
;
A
#
# COMPACT_ATOMS: atom_id res chain seq x y z
N MET A 1 -2.27 1.71 3.31
CA MET A 1 -3.75 1.68 3.53
C MET A 1 -4.27 0.30 3.12
N MET A 2 -5.58 0.00 3.23
CA MET A 2 -6.16 -1.27 2.76
C MET A 2 -6.58 -1.13 1.29
N PRO A 3 -6.35 -2.12 0.41
CA PRO A 3 -6.74 -2.01 -0.99
C PRO A 3 -8.23 -1.78 -1.18
N THR A 4 -8.58 -0.92 -2.13
CA THR A 4 -9.97 -0.63 -2.53
C THR A 4 -10.43 -1.45 -3.73
N ALA A 5 -9.55 -2.30 -4.25
CA ALA A 5 -9.84 -3.22 -5.35
C ALA A 5 -9.74 -4.68 -4.86
N CYS A 6 -10.46 -5.57 -5.56
CA CYS A 6 -10.41 -6.99 -5.25
C CYS A 6 -8.99 -7.53 -5.35
N VAL A 7 -8.52 -8.10 -4.23
CA VAL A 7 -7.24 -8.79 -4.17
C VAL A 7 -7.43 -10.27 -4.55
N PRO A 8 -6.66 -10.83 -5.50
CA PRO A 8 -6.77 -12.23 -5.86
C PRO A 8 -6.33 -13.17 -4.74
N LYS A 9 -6.89 -14.39 -4.68
CA LYS A 9 -6.47 -15.44 -3.73
C LYS A 9 -4.95 -15.63 -3.71
N PHE A 10 -4.44 -16.12 -2.57
CA PHE A 10 -3.01 -16.36 -2.33
C PHE A 10 -2.14 -15.10 -2.30
N HIS A 11 -2.75 -13.92 -2.22
CA HIS A 11 -2.04 -12.68 -1.95
C HIS A 11 -2.14 -12.30 -0.46
N CYS A 12 -1.32 -11.34 -0.04
CA CYS A 12 -1.25 -10.86 1.35
C CYS A 12 -0.92 -11.99 2.35
N GLY A 13 -0.23 -13.03 1.86
CA GLY A 13 0.20 -14.20 2.62
C GLY A 13 -0.98 -15.02 3.16
N THR A 14 -2.14 -15.00 2.50
CA THR A 14 -3.34 -15.72 2.95
C THR A 14 -4.11 -16.32 1.77
N TYR A 15 -4.95 -17.33 2.04
CA TYR A 15 -5.88 -17.86 1.05
C TYR A 15 -6.99 -16.86 0.71
N GLY A 16 -7.58 -16.24 1.75
CA GLY A 16 -8.70 -15.30 1.63
C GLY A 16 -8.30 -13.87 1.97
N PRO A 17 -7.76 -13.10 1.02
CA PRO A 17 -7.36 -11.72 1.26
C PRO A 17 -8.57 -10.80 1.41
N GLY A 18 -8.50 -9.94 2.43
CA GLY A 18 -9.49 -8.92 2.75
C GLY A 18 -9.12 -7.56 2.17
N TRP A 19 -10.09 -6.88 1.55
CA TRP A 19 -9.94 -5.57 0.91
C TRP A 19 -11.17 -4.69 1.19
N LEU A 20 -11.00 -3.38 1.15
CA LEU A 20 -12.05 -2.40 1.44
C LEU A 20 -12.96 -2.23 0.21
N ASP A 21 -14.24 -2.50 0.38
CA ASP A 21 -15.23 -2.33 -0.69
C ASP A 21 -15.73 -0.90 -0.73
N GLY A 22 -15.07 -0.10 -1.58
CA GLY A 22 -15.31 1.33 -1.79
C GLY A 22 -14.17 2.22 -1.35
N ASP A 23 -14.38 3.54 -1.45
CA ASP A 23 -13.34 4.53 -1.19
C ASP A 23 -13.09 4.78 0.30
N HIS A 24 -11.85 5.14 0.63
CA HIS A 24 -11.50 5.64 1.95
C HIS A 24 -12.16 6.99 2.25
N PRO A 25 -12.49 7.29 3.52
CA PRO A 25 -13.01 8.61 3.91
C PRO A 25 -12.01 9.75 3.71
N MET A 26 -12.52 10.96 3.51
CA MET A 26 -11.74 12.18 3.65
C MET A 26 -11.60 12.57 5.13
N PRO A 27 -10.64 13.44 5.52
CA PRO A 27 -10.46 13.85 6.91
C PRO A 27 -11.73 14.43 7.56
N GLN A 28 -12.53 15.18 6.79
CA GLN A 28 -13.78 15.77 7.28
C GLN A 28 -14.92 14.78 7.51
N ASP A 29 -14.85 13.56 6.95
CA ASP A 29 -15.93 12.57 7.07
C ASP A 29 -15.97 11.92 8.46
N GLY A 30 -14.91 12.08 9.26
CA GLY A 30 -14.81 11.47 10.58
C GLY A 30 -14.74 9.94 10.53
N ARG A 31 -15.49 9.27 11.41
CA ARG A 31 -15.61 7.80 11.40
C ARG A 31 -16.73 7.39 10.47
N VAL A 32 -16.40 6.61 9.45
CA VAL A 32 -17.38 6.05 8.52
C VAL A 32 -17.43 4.54 8.64
N LEU A 33 -18.61 3.97 8.38
CA LEU A 33 -18.78 2.53 8.28
C LEU A 33 -18.47 2.10 6.84
N ARG A 34 -17.57 1.13 6.67
CA ARG A 34 -17.20 0.55 5.38
C ARG A 34 -17.29 -0.96 5.42
N ARG A 35 -17.55 -1.56 4.27
CA ARG A 35 -17.53 -3.02 4.09
C ARG A 35 -16.11 -3.44 3.73
N VAL A 36 -15.60 -4.47 4.38
CA VAL A 36 -14.44 -5.24 3.93
C VAL A 36 -14.95 -6.52 3.32
N CYS A 37 -14.50 -6.81 2.10
CA CYS A 37 -14.79 -8.02 1.36
C CYS A 37 -13.60 -8.97 1.42
N PHE A 38 -13.86 -10.27 1.40
CA PHE A 38 -12.85 -11.32 1.34
C PHE A 38 -13.04 -12.20 0.11
N HIS A 39 -11.94 -12.46 -0.60
CA HIS A 39 -11.95 -13.30 -1.79
C HIS A 39 -11.87 -14.78 -1.41
N LEU A 40 -12.96 -15.53 -1.58
CA LEU A 40 -12.99 -16.98 -1.35
C LEU A 40 -13.73 -17.68 -2.50
N GLU A 41 -13.41 -18.95 -2.73
CA GLU A 41 -14.14 -19.81 -3.69
C GLU A 41 -14.21 -19.25 -5.13
N GLY A 42 -13.34 -18.29 -5.48
CA GLY A 42 -13.34 -17.62 -6.79
C GLY A 42 -14.25 -16.39 -6.88
N GLU A 43 -14.92 -16.01 -5.79
CA GLU A 43 -15.73 -14.80 -5.68
C GLU A 43 -14.98 -13.74 -4.84
N CYS A 44 -14.83 -12.53 -5.40
CA CYS A 44 -14.08 -11.42 -4.78
C CYS A 44 -14.65 -10.93 -3.43
N CYS A 45 -15.96 -11.09 -3.21
CA CYS A 45 -16.63 -10.69 -1.98
C CYS A 45 -17.57 -11.81 -1.51
N LYS A 46 -17.01 -13.01 -1.33
CA LYS A 46 -17.78 -14.16 -0.84
C LYS A 46 -18.21 -13.96 0.60
N GLU A 47 -17.28 -13.47 1.41
CA GLU A 47 -17.48 -13.11 2.81
C GLU A 47 -17.20 -11.63 3.00
N TRP A 48 -17.85 -11.01 3.98
CA TRP A 48 -17.67 -9.59 4.25
C TRP A 48 -17.93 -9.25 5.71
N LYS A 49 -17.47 -8.06 6.11
CA LYS A 49 -17.71 -7.50 7.43
C LYS A 49 -17.75 -5.99 7.37
N MET A 50 -18.58 -5.35 8.20
CA MET A 50 -18.55 -3.90 8.37
C MET A 50 -17.49 -3.52 9.40
N ILE A 51 -16.71 -2.50 9.10
CA ILE A 51 -15.70 -1.92 10.00
C ILE A 51 -15.87 -0.41 10.05
N GLN A 52 -15.35 0.21 11.11
CA GLN A 52 -15.17 1.65 11.14
C GLN A 52 -13.82 2.02 10.52
N VAL A 53 -13.81 3.07 9.70
CA VAL A 53 -12.61 3.61 9.08
C VAL A 53 -12.55 5.10 9.36
N ARG A 54 -11.36 5.60 9.67
CA ARG A 54 -11.12 7.04 9.85
C ARG A 54 -9.84 7.46 9.15
N ASN A 55 -9.92 8.62 8.51
CA ASN A 55 -8.76 9.31 7.97
C ASN A 55 -8.18 10.27 9.03
N CYS A 56 -6.96 9.99 9.47
CA CYS A 56 -6.19 10.80 10.43
C CYS A 56 -5.27 11.81 9.72
N VAL A 57 -5.69 12.29 8.54
CA VAL A 57 -4.97 13.18 7.61
C VAL A 57 -3.80 12.48 6.92
N ASN A 58 -2.82 11.99 7.69
CA ASN A 58 -1.59 11.38 7.16
C ASN A 58 -1.73 9.87 6.93
N PHE A 59 -2.70 9.23 7.57
CA PHE A 59 -2.90 7.79 7.47
C PHE A 59 -4.33 7.40 7.77
N MET A 60 -4.67 6.18 7.37
CA MET A 60 -5.96 5.56 7.65
C MET A 60 -5.84 4.63 8.85
N VAL A 61 -6.83 4.69 9.73
CA VAL A 61 -7.04 3.70 10.79
C VAL A 61 -8.33 2.93 10.55
N TYR A 62 -8.27 1.65 10.90
CA TYR A 62 -9.33 0.68 10.67
C TYR A 62 -9.65 0.02 12.01
N HIS A 63 -10.91 0.03 12.40
CA HIS A 63 -11.36 -0.74 13.54
C HIS A 63 -11.58 -2.19 13.11
N LEU A 64 -10.53 -2.99 13.26
CA LEU A 64 -10.50 -4.37 12.80
C LEU A 64 -10.88 -5.33 13.91
N GLU A 65 -11.44 -6.46 13.50
CA GLU A 65 -11.83 -7.56 14.37
C GLU A 65 -11.37 -8.87 13.73
N LEU A 66 -11.66 -10.00 14.37
CA LEU A 66 -11.40 -11.29 13.76
C LEU A 66 -12.17 -11.45 12.44
N PRO A 67 -11.53 -11.99 11.39
CA PRO A 67 -12.22 -12.33 10.14
C PRO A 67 -13.31 -13.41 10.35
N PRO A 68 -14.38 -13.43 9.53
CA PRO A 68 -15.48 -14.40 9.67
C PRO A 68 -15.08 -15.88 9.57
N LYS A 69 -14.03 -16.20 8.81
CA LYS A 69 -13.53 -17.55 8.49
C LYS A 69 -11.99 -17.53 8.44
N CYS A 70 -11.39 -18.71 8.55
CA CYS A 70 -9.95 -18.91 8.35
C CYS A 70 -9.69 -19.79 7.12
N PRO A 71 -8.55 -19.60 6.41
CA PRO A 71 -7.52 -18.59 6.64
C PRO A 71 -7.80 -17.31 5.85
N MET A 72 -8.13 -16.22 6.56
CA MET A 72 -8.35 -14.89 5.98
C MET A 72 -7.54 -13.84 6.71
N ARG A 73 -7.13 -12.80 5.97
CA ARG A 73 -6.26 -11.74 6.49
C ARG A 73 -6.56 -10.41 5.83
N TYR A 74 -6.50 -9.32 6.59
CA TYR A 74 -6.67 -7.98 6.03
C TYR A 74 -5.41 -7.57 5.27
N CYS A 75 -5.61 -7.13 4.03
CA CYS A 75 -4.52 -6.76 3.15
C CYS A 75 -4.15 -5.28 3.29
N GLY A 76 -2.89 -4.94 3.02
CA GLY A 76 -2.40 -3.59 2.88
C GLY A 76 -1.94 -3.32 1.45
N ASP A 77 -2.11 -2.10 0.95
CA ASP A 77 -1.71 -1.76 -0.42
C ASP A 77 -0.20 -1.70 -0.65
N ALA A 78 0.59 -1.56 0.43
CA ALA A 78 2.01 -1.20 0.37
C ALA A 78 2.32 0.10 -0.39
N VAL A 79 1.33 1.01 -0.51
CA VAL A 79 1.45 2.24 -1.31
C VAL A 79 2.23 3.31 -0.57
N LYS A 80 3.31 3.74 -1.24
CA LYS A 80 4.01 5.04 -1.21
C LYS A 80 3.26 6.12 -0.41
N GLU A 81 3.79 6.52 0.75
CA GLU A 81 3.63 7.92 1.11
C GLU A 81 4.44 8.70 0.09
N GLU A 82 3.78 9.37 -0.86
CA GLU A 82 4.39 10.53 -1.46
C GLU A 82 4.75 11.43 -0.29
N ALA A 83 6.04 11.57 -0.03
CA ALA A 83 6.54 12.65 0.76
C ALA A 83 6.15 13.91 -0.02
N THR A 84 4.95 14.42 0.23
CA THR A 84 4.66 15.82 0.04
C THR A 84 5.67 16.52 0.91
N THR A 85 6.75 16.94 0.26
CA THR A 85 7.58 18.03 0.72
C THR A 85 6.61 19.18 0.90
N LEU A 86 6.06 19.31 2.11
CA LEU A 86 5.62 20.60 2.59
C LEU A 86 6.91 21.41 2.60
N GLU A 87 7.17 22.08 1.48
CA GLU A 87 8.01 23.26 1.48
C GLU A 87 7.33 24.19 2.48
N GLU A 88 7.91 24.21 3.68
CA GLU A 88 7.63 25.23 4.67
C GLU A 88 8.14 26.54 4.06
N GLU A 89 7.32 27.18 3.23
CA GLU A 89 7.48 28.59 2.95
C GLU A 89 7.28 29.32 4.26
N ARG A 90 8.40 29.51 4.96
CA ARG A 90 8.57 30.44 6.06
C ARG A 90 8.03 31.79 5.57
N PRO A 91 6.89 32.27 6.06
CA PRO A 91 6.46 33.61 5.76
C PRO A 91 7.43 34.53 6.50
N THR A 92 8.22 35.31 5.76
CA THR A 92 8.92 36.46 6.32
C THR A 92 7.88 37.48 6.73
N VAL A 93 7.44 37.41 7.99
CA VAL A 93 6.57 38.43 8.59
C VAL A 93 7.40 39.71 8.72
N LYS A 94 7.03 40.74 7.96
CA LYS A 94 7.48 42.10 8.20
C LYS A 94 6.82 42.57 9.49
N GLU A 95 7.64 42.98 10.44
CA GLU A 95 7.25 43.54 11.72
C GLU A 95 6.58 44.89 11.50
N GLU A 96 5.26 44.90 11.48
CA GLU A 96 4.45 46.08 11.76
C GLU A 96 3.50 45.74 12.89
N THR A 97 3.52 46.56 13.92
CA THR A 97 2.78 46.40 15.17
C THR A 97 1.28 46.57 14.94
N PRO A 98 0.42 45.65 15.43
CA PRO A 98 -0.94 46.04 15.77
C PRO A 98 -1.34 45.50 17.14
N THR A 99 -1.89 46.40 17.94
CA THR A 99 -2.58 46.09 19.19
C THR A 99 -3.93 45.44 18.89
N VAL A 100 -4.02 44.09 18.90
CA VAL A 100 -5.29 43.36 18.93
C VAL A 100 -5.19 42.18 19.89
N ARG A 101 -6.18 42.06 20.78
CA ARG A 101 -6.31 40.94 21.74
C ARG A 101 -6.55 39.63 21.00
N GLU A 102 -5.52 38.81 20.84
CA GLU A 102 -5.66 37.47 20.29
C GLU A 102 -6.39 36.54 21.28
N LYS A 103 -7.51 35.97 20.81
CA LYS A 103 -8.14 34.83 21.48
C LYS A 103 -7.19 33.64 21.36
N ARG A 104 -6.97 32.99 22.51
CA ARG A 104 -6.28 31.72 22.74
C ARG A 104 -6.37 30.76 21.53
N PRO A 105 -5.26 30.18 21.04
CA PRO A 105 -5.29 29.28 19.88
C PRO A 105 -6.20 28.08 20.16
N ASN A 106 -7.01 27.73 19.16
CA ASN A 106 -7.92 26.59 19.19
C ASN A 106 -7.09 25.30 19.22
N VAL A 107 -7.18 24.54 20.31
CA VAL A 107 -6.53 23.23 20.41
C VAL A 107 -7.27 22.30 19.45
N VAL A 108 -6.60 21.84 18.39
CA VAL A 108 -7.14 20.80 17.52
C VAL A 108 -7.10 19.50 18.30
N GLU A 109 -8.26 19.04 18.80
CA GLU A 109 -8.36 17.76 19.49
C GLU A 109 -8.09 16.62 18.49
N VAL A 110 -6.97 15.93 18.67
CA VAL A 110 -6.64 14.74 17.87
C VAL A 110 -7.47 13.57 18.39
N PRO A 111 -8.19 12.84 17.53
CA PRO A 111 -8.97 11.69 17.95
C PRO A 111 -8.11 10.58 18.54
N ASN A 112 -8.59 9.93 19.61
CA ASN A 112 -7.87 8.85 20.28
C ASN A 112 -7.41 7.73 19.34
N GLU A 113 -8.22 7.32 18.37
CA GLU A 113 -7.85 6.30 17.38
C GLU A 113 -6.71 6.72 16.43
N CYS A 114 -6.45 8.03 16.31
CA CYS A 114 -5.32 8.58 15.56
C CYS A 114 -4.04 8.67 16.41
N GLU A 115 -4.15 8.58 17.73
CA GLU A 115 -3.00 8.56 18.65
C GLU A 115 -2.65 7.14 19.11
N ASN A 116 -3.69 6.33 19.37
CA ASN A 116 -3.62 5.02 20.01
C ASN A 116 -4.19 3.95 19.08
N HIS A 117 -3.32 3.39 18.24
CA HIS A 117 -3.65 2.33 17.29
C HIS A 117 -2.53 1.29 17.19
N GLY A 118 -2.88 0.03 16.93
CA GLY A 118 -1.94 -1.04 16.61
C GLY A 118 -1.31 -0.88 15.22
N LEU A 119 -0.18 -1.55 14.98
CA LEU A 119 0.49 -1.55 13.69
C LEU A 119 0.39 -2.91 13.01
N LEU A 120 -0.02 -2.89 11.74
CA LEU A 120 0.07 -4.03 10.82
C LEU A 120 1.22 -3.76 9.86
N ASP A 121 2.42 -4.23 10.21
CA ASP A 121 3.68 -3.86 9.53
C ASP A 121 4.41 -5.00 8.83
N SER A 122 3.78 -6.17 8.80
CA SER A 122 4.33 -7.36 8.15
C SER A 122 4.26 -7.18 6.64
N ALA A 123 5.41 -7.27 5.96
CA ALA A 123 5.53 -7.03 4.51
C ALA A 123 4.69 -7.99 3.66
N ASP A 124 4.46 -9.19 4.18
CA ASP A 124 3.60 -10.21 3.60
C ASP A 124 2.11 -9.83 3.60
N ARG A 125 1.70 -8.74 4.26
CA ARG A 125 0.33 -8.17 4.13
C ARG A 125 0.12 -7.38 2.85
N SER A 126 1.15 -7.11 2.06
CA SER A 126 1.00 -6.37 0.81
C SER A 126 0.08 -7.11 -0.16
N GLN A 127 -0.79 -6.37 -0.86
CA GLN A 127 -1.60 -6.91 -1.96
C GLN A 127 -0.76 -7.46 -3.11
N GLY A 128 0.51 -7.04 -3.23
CA GLY A 128 1.46 -7.56 -4.19
C GLY A 128 2.23 -8.79 -3.71
N PHE A 129 2.13 -9.16 -2.43
CA PHE A 129 2.77 -10.36 -1.91
C PHE A 129 1.95 -11.58 -2.33
N TYR A 130 2.45 -12.34 -3.31
CA TYR A 130 1.84 -13.60 -3.77
C TYR A 130 2.64 -14.80 -3.28
N ASP A 131 1.98 -15.71 -2.57
CA ASP A 131 2.55 -17.01 -2.19
C ASP A 131 1.43 -18.06 -2.05
N PRO A 132 1.31 -19.03 -2.97
CA PRO A 132 0.27 -20.05 -2.93
C PRO A 132 0.49 -21.13 -1.87
N PHE A 133 1.66 -21.17 -1.23
CA PHE A 133 1.99 -22.15 -0.18
C PHE A 133 1.83 -21.59 1.23
N VAL A 134 1.70 -20.26 1.35
CA VAL A 134 1.52 -19.58 2.63
C VAL A 134 0.05 -19.20 2.81
N SER A 135 -0.48 -19.54 3.99
CA SER A 135 -1.89 -19.35 4.29
C SER A 135 -2.11 -18.85 5.72
N LEU A 136 -1.57 -17.66 6.00
CA LEU A 136 -1.69 -16.98 7.30
C LEU A 136 -3.12 -16.48 7.54
N THR A 137 -3.40 -16.09 8.77
CA THR A 137 -4.73 -15.65 9.21
C THR A 137 -4.65 -14.56 10.28
N ASP A 138 -5.64 -13.68 10.30
CA ASP A 138 -5.86 -12.68 11.36
C ASP A 138 -6.77 -13.18 12.48
N ALA A 139 -6.92 -14.51 12.64
CA ALA A 139 -7.66 -15.11 13.75
C ALA A 139 -7.11 -14.75 15.15
N GLY A 140 -5.85 -14.32 15.24
CA GLY A 140 -5.24 -13.85 16.49
C GLY A 140 -5.37 -12.34 16.71
N LEU A 141 -6.02 -11.59 15.82
CA LEU A 141 -6.14 -10.14 15.91
C LEU A 141 -7.14 -9.77 17.02
N SER A 142 -6.68 -9.00 18.02
CA SER A 142 -7.59 -8.43 19.01
C SER A 142 -8.43 -7.32 18.38
N PRO A 143 -9.73 -7.20 18.70
CA PRO A 143 -10.55 -6.08 18.26
C PRO A 143 -9.93 -4.73 18.63
N GLY A 144 -9.85 -3.79 17.69
CA GLY A 144 -9.33 -2.45 17.95
C GLY A 144 -8.93 -1.67 16.71
N TRP A 145 -8.34 -0.49 16.94
CA TRP A 145 -7.86 0.38 15.87
C TRP A 145 -6.47 -0.03 15.41
N TYR A 146 -6.29 -0.16 14.09
CA TYR A 146 -5.02 -0.52 13.47
C TYR A 146 -4.70 0.40 12.29
N ARG A 147 -3.41 0.60 12.05
CA ARG A 147 -2.85 1.24 10.86
C ARG A 147 -1.95 0.24 10.11
N PHE A 148 -2.11 0.16 8.79
CA PHE A 148 -1.13 -0.49 7.91
C PHE A 148 0.11 0.40 7.77
N LYS A 149 1.29 -0.15 8.02
CA LYS A 149 2.57 0.56 7.91
C LYS A 149 3.55 -0.29 7.10
N ASP A 150 4.23 0.30 6.13
CA ASP A 150 5.09 -0.49 5.25
C ASP A 150 6.51 -0.66 5.81
N ARG A 151 7.10 -1.85 5.58
CA ARG A 151 8.55 -2.12 5.68
C ARG A 151 9.23 -2.27 4.32
N ALA A 152 8.46 -2.37 3.24
CA ALA A 152 9.02 -2.40 1.89
C ALA A 152 9.54 -0.99 1.59
N GLY A 153 10.85 -0.79 1.78
CA GLY A 153 11.48 0.50 1.57
C GLY A 153 11.14 1.13 0.22
N PHE A 154 11.41 2.43 0.11
CA PHE A 154 11.01 3.27 -1.02
C PHE A 154 11.85 3.05 -2.30
N GLN A 155 12.83 2.15 -2.27
CA GLN A 155 13.69 1.84 -3.42
C GLN A 155 14.06 0.35 -3.42
N MET A 156 14.23 -0.22 -4.62
CA MET A 156 14.82 -1.55 -4.76
C MET A 156 16.18 -1.58 -4.05
N ALA A 157 16.55 -2.69 -3.41
CA ALA A 157 17.89 -2.80 -2.86
C ALA A 157 18.92 -2.51 -3.96
N ASP A 158 19.97 -1.75 -3.66
CA ASP A 158 21.09 -1.49 -4.57
C ASP A 158 22.17 -2.60 -4.47
N LYS A 159 21.99 -3.52 -3.54
CA LYS A 159 22.86 -4.66 -3.25
C LYS A 159 22.07 -5.96 -3.27
N CYS A 160 22.80 -7.04 -3.55
CA CYS A 160 22.25 -8.38 -3.58
C CYS A 160 21.46 -8.69 -2.31
N VAL A 161 20.18 -8.97 -2.49
CA VAL A 161 19.29 -9.45 -1.45
C VAL A 161 19.40 -10.97 -1.43
N LYS A 162 19.44 -11.57 -0.24
CA LYS A 162 19.43 -13.04 -0.12
C LYS A 162 18.14 -13.62 -0.72
N LEU A 163 18.19 -14.89 -1.14
CA LEU A 163 17.01 -15.66 -1.53
C LEU A 163 15.98 -15.69 -0.39
N PHE A 164 14.69 -15.81 -0.71
CA PHE A 164 13.58 -15.84 0.27
C PHE A 164 13.38 -14.54 1.07
N HIS A 165 13.71 -13.41 0.47
CA HIS A 165 13.39 -12.09 1.01
C HIS A 165 12.40 -11.36 0.08
N CYS A 166 11.84 -10.24 0.53
CA CYS A 166 10.89 -9.42 -0.25
C CYS A 166 9.66 -10.18 -0.78
N GLY A 167 9.35 -11.38 -0.23
CA GLY A 167 8.22 -12.19 -0.63
C GLY A 167 8.37 -12.98 -1.92
N THR A 168 9.60 -13.32 -2.32
CA THR A 168 9.87 -14.14 -3.50
C THR A 168 10.96 -15.17 -3.24
N HIS A 169 10.90 -16.31 -3.94
CA HIS A 169 11.97 -17.30 -3.94
C HIS A 169 13.26 -16.74 -4.55
N ALA A 170 13.13 -15.90 -5.58
CA ALA A 170 14.25 -15.25 -6.27
C ALA A 170 14.12 -13.73 -6.14
N THR A 171 15.07 -13.11 -5.44
CA THR A 171 15.10 -11.67 -5.17
C THR A 171 15.90 -10.92 -6.23
N GLY A 172 15.51 -9.67 -6.48
CA GLY A 172 16.21 -8.75 -7.38
C GLY A 172 16.81 -7.55 -6.65
N TRP A 173 17.80 -6.92 -7.26
CA TRP A 173 18.40 -5.66 -6.81
C TRP A 173 18.80 -4.80 -8.02
N LEU A 174 18.92 -3.49 -7.81
CA LEU A 174 19.36 -2.56 -8.83
C LEU A 174 20.87 -2.57 -8.92
N LYS A 175 21.39 -3.23 -9.96
CA LYS A 175 22.81 -3.16 -10.27
C LYS A 175 23.15 -1.72 -10.70
N ASN A 176 24.08 -1.09 -9.98
CA ASN A 176 24.57 0.30 -10.15
C ASN A 176 23.82 1.40 -9.36
N GLY A 177 22.92 1.04 -8.43
CA GLY A 177 22.25 2.03 -7.58
C GLY A 177 21.18 2.84 -8.31
N HIS A 178 20.48 3.71 -7.58
CA HIS A 178 19.36 4.50 -8.09
C HIS A 178 19.83 5.78 -8.80
N PRO A 179 19.21 6.16 -9.92
CA PRO A 179 19.53 7.41 -10.60
C PRO A 179 19.34 8.60 -9.66
N THR A 180 20.28 9.55 -9.70
CA THR A 180 20.09 10.86 -9.07
C THR A 180 19.50 11.82 -10.12
N HIS A 181 18.80 12.88 -9.68
CA HIS A 181 18.04 13.82 -10.52
C HIS A 181 18.86 14.54 -11.64
N SER A 182 20.12 14.18 -11.89
CA SER A 182 21.02 14.76 -12.88
C SER A 182 21.32 13.86 -14.09
N GLU A 183 20.71 12.68 -14.25
CA GLU A 183 20.99 11.80 -15.40
C GLU A 183 19.89 11.89 -16.48
N VAL A 184 20.19 12.62 -17.56
CA VAL A 184 19.35 12.67 -18.77
C VAL A 184 19.35 11.29 -19.44
N VAL A 185 18.17 10.68 -19.57
CA VAL A 185 17.98 9.40 -20.26
C VAL A 185 18.29 9.58 -21.76
N VAL A 186 19.47 9.15 -22.20
CA VAL A 186 19.73 8.93 -23.63
C VAL A 186 19.01 7.65 -24.03
N SER A 187 17.78 7.79 -24.54
CA SER A 187 17.08 6.69 -25.20
C SER A 187 17.79 6.37 -26.51
N SER A 188 18.71 5.40 -26.50
CA SER A 188 19.20 4.81 -27.74
C SER A 188 18.09 3.91 -28.29
N ARG A 189 17.23 4.47 -29.13
CA ARG A 189 16.36 3.68 -30.00
C ARG A 189 17.29 2.83 -30.87
N ARG A 190 17.41 1.53 -30.60
CA ARG A 190 18.05 0.60 -31.55
C ARG A 190 17.16 0.57 -32.78
N GLN A 191 17.53 1.34 -33.80
CA GLN A 191 17.03 1.14 -35.14
C GLN A 191 17.58 -0.22 -35.59
N LEU A 192 16.69 -1.20 -35.73
CA LEU A 192 17.00 -2.41 -36.48
C LEU A 192 17.29 -1.98 -37.93
N PRO A 193 18.42 -2.40 -38.54
CA PRO A 193 18.71 -2.09 -39.93
C PRO A 193 17.65 -2.73 -40.84
N PRO A 194 17.20 -2.04 -41.90
CA PRO A 194 16.17 -2.54 -42.79
C PRO A 194 16.82 -3.44 -43.85
N ASP A 195 17.28 -4.62 -43.47
CA ASP A 195 17.68 -5.65 -44.44
C ASP A 195 17.60 -7.02 -43.78
N LYS A 196 16.43 -7.65 -43.91
CA LYS A 196 16.17 -9.10 -43.96
C LYS A 196 14.67 -9.34 -44.07
N LEU A 197 14.12 -9.00 -45.23
CA LEU A 197 12.87 -9.58 -45.72
C LEU A 197 13.28 -10.67 -46.73
N GLU A 198 13.36 -11.92 -46.27
CA GLU A 198 13.18 -13.14 -47.07
C GLU A 198 13.06 -14.30 -46.06
N SER A 199 11.86 -14.84 -45.86
CA SER A 199 11.26 -15.97 -46.61
C SER A 199 11.73 -17.34 -46.08
N SER A 200 10.84 -18.02 -45.36
CA SER A 200 10.66 -19.48 -45.40
C SER A 200 9.46 -19.82 -44.49
N HIS A 201 8.24 -19.90 -45.03
CA HIS A 201 7.58 -21.10 -45.52
C HIS A 201 7.41 -22.22 -44.47
N TYR A 202 6.14 -22.48 -44.16
CA TYR A 202 5.59 -23.71 -43.62
C TYR A 202 6.17 -24.96 -44.30
N LEU A 203 6.53 -25.96 -43.51
CA LEU A 203 6.49 -27.38 -43.89
C LEU A 203 6.02 -28.21 -42.69
N PHE A 204 4.81 -28.76 -42.82
CA PHE A 204 4.38 -30.00 -42.19
C PHE A 204 4.90 -31.18 -43.04
N ALA A 205 5.31 -32.27 -42.38
CA ALA A 205 5.35 -33.66 -42.85
C ALA A 205 6.15 -34.46 -41.81
N GLU A 206 5.79 -35.64 -41.31
CA GLU A 206 4.68 -36.59 -41.45
C GLU A 206 4.57 -37.33 -40.11
#